data_AF-K0YUX1-F1
#
_entry.id   AF-K0YUX1-F1
#
_cell.length_a   1.000
_cell.length_b   1.000
_cell.length_c   1.000
_cell.angle_alpha   90.00
_cell.angle_beta   90.00
_cell.angle_gamma   90.00
#
_symmetry.space_group_name_H-M   'P 1'
#
loop_
_entity.id
_entity.type
_entity.pdbx_description
1 polymer ?
#
loop_
_entity_poly.entity_id
_entity_poly.type
_entity_poly.pdbx_seq_one_letter_code
_entity_poly.pdbx_strand_id
1 'polypeptide(L)' 'MATSVAALRIPQDLAGRYDRLASMTGRTKTYYLTQALAESIDRLEYEYGLMQKVEDWRAGRLETVSLDELEADLGVEG' A
#
# COMPACT_ATOMS: atom_id res chain seq x y z
N MET A 1 -4.16 -19.59 9.36
CA MET A 1 -4.63 -18.18 9.40
C MET A 1 -6.13 -18.17 9.16
N ALA A 2 -6.88 -17.30 9.85
CA ALA A 2 -8.30 -17.11 9.59
C ALA A 2 -8.48 -16.28 8.30
N THR A 3 -9.46 -16.61 7.48
CA THR A 3 -9.81 -15.85 6.27
C THR A 3 -11.08 -15.03 6.52
N SER A 4 -11.17 -13.87 5.86
CA SER A 4 -12.37 -13.03 5.84
C SER A 4 -12.91 -12.96 4.41
N VAL A 5 -14.23 -12.87 4.26
CA VAL A 5 -14.90 -12.75 2.96
C VAL A 5 -15.19 -11.27 2.66
N ALA A 6 -14.86 -10.83 1.46
CA ALA A 6 -15.16 -9.48 0.97
C ALA A 6 -15.92 -9.56 -0.36
N ALA A 7 -16.93 -8.70 -0.52
CA ALA A 7 -17.63 -8.50 -1.78
C ALA A 7 -17.04 -7.28 -2.51
N LEU A 8 -16.56 -7.48 -3.74
CA LEU A 8 -15.91 -6.45 -4.54
C LEU A 8 -16.72 -6.16 -5.80
N ARG A 9 -16.91 -4.88 -6.11
CA ARG A 9 -17.39 -4.45 -7.43
C ARG A 9 -16.17 -4.15 -8.29
N ILE A 10 -15.98 -4.95 -9.33
CA ILE A 10 -14.88 -4.79 -10.28
C ILE A 10 -15.44 -4.52 -11.69
N PRO A 11 -14.79 -3.65 -12.48
CA PRO A 11 -15.14 -3.47 -13.89
C PRO A 11 -15.16 -4.81 -14.65
N GLN A 12 -16.10 -4.98 -15.57
CA GLN A 12 -16.32 -6.25 -16.28
C GLN A 12 -15.12 -6.66 -17.13
N ASP A 13 -14.43 -5.71 -17.74
CA ASP A 13 -13.23 -5.93 -18.52
C ASP A 13 -12.08 -6.48 -17.66
N LEU A 14 -11.87 -5.91 -16.47
CA LEU A 14 -10.89 -6.37 -15.51
C LEU A 14 -11.24 -7.77 -15.00
N ALA A 15 -12.51 -7.99 -14.67
CA ALA A 15 -13.02 -9.29 -14.28
C ALA A 15 -12.72 -10.36 -15.34
N GLY A 16 -12.97 -10.04 -16.62
CA GLY A 16 -12.72 -10.92 -17.75
C GLY A 16 -11.23 -11.19 -18.01
N ARG A 17 -10.35 -10.24 -17.71
CA ARG A 17 -8.89 -10.46 -17.76
C ARG A 17 -8.45 -11.53 -16.76
N TYR A 18 -8.95 -11.46 -15.53
CA TYR A 18 -8.65 -12.47 -14.51
C TYR A 18 -9.29 -13.83 -14.81
N ASP A 19 -10.49 -13.86 -15.41
CA ASP A 19 -11.11 -15.11 -15.85
C ASP A 19 -10.23 -15.82 -16.91
N ARG A 20 -9.74 -15.08 -17.91
CA ARG A 20 -8.82 -15.65 -18.91
C ARG A 20 -7.52 -16.16 -18.30
N LEU A 21 -6.92 -15.40 -17.38
CA LEU A 21 -5.70 -15.81 -16.68
C LEU A 21 -5.93 -17.10 -15.89
N ALA A 22 -7.04 -17.18 -15.15
CA ALA A 22 -7.46 -18.36 -14.41
C ALA A 22 -7.61 -19.60 -15.33
N SER A 23 -8.30 -19.46 -16.46
CA SER A 23 -8.45 -20.55 -17.43
C SER A 23 -7.11 -21.02 -18.02
N MET A 24 -6.18 -20.10 -18.29
CA MET A 24 -4.89 -20.44 -18.90
C MET A 24 -3.94 -21.17 -17.93
N THR A 25 -4.05 -20.93 -16.63
CA THR A 25 -3.09 -21.44 -15.63
C THR A 25 -3.66 -22.55 -14.74
N GLY A 26 -4.96 -22.88 -14.89
CA GLY A 26 -5.63 -23.88 -14.08
C GLY A 26 -5.85 -23.46 -12.63
N ARG A 27 -5.87 -22.14 -12.35
CA ARG A 27 -6.16 -21.58 -11.02
C ARG A 27 -7.52 -20.87 -11.01
N THR A 28 -8.04 -20.55 -9.83
CA THR A 28 -9.30 -19.82 -9.71
C THR A 28 -9.10 -18.33 -9.90
N LYS A 29 -10.14 -17.63 -10.35
CA LYS A 29 -10.15 -16.16 -10.39
C LYS A 29 -9.86 -15.56 -9.01
N THR A 30 -10.47 -16.12 -7.96
CA THR A 30 -10.29 -15.68 -6.57
C THR A 30 -8.84 -15.75 -6.14
N TYR A 31 -8.08 -16.80 -6.52
CA TYR A 31 -6.65 -16.89 -6.23
C TYR A 31 -5.90 -15.64 -6.71
N TYR A 32 -6.12 -15.23 -7.96
CA TYR A 32 -5.44 -14.08 -8.54
C TYR A 32 -5.90 -12.75 -7.96
N LEU A 33 -7.20 -12.60 -7.66
CA LEU A 33 -7.70 -11.41 -7.00
C LEU A 33 -7.12 -11.25 -5.59
N THR A 34 -7.05 -12.32 -4.81
CA THR A 34 -6.44 -12.31 -3.48
C THR A 34 -4.94 -12.03 -3.56
N GLN A 35 -4.22 -12.61 -4.53
CA GLN A 35 -2.79 -12.31 -4.75
C GLN A 35 -2.57 -10.84 -5.08
N ALA A 36 -3.34 -10.28 -6.02
CA ALA A 36 -3.21 -8.87 -6.41
C ALA A 36 -3.49 -7.91 -5.25
N LEU A 37 -4.46 -8.24 -4.38
CA LEU A 37 -4.73 -7.45 -3.17
C LEU A 37 -3.58 -7.52 -2.17
N ALA A 38 -3.03 -8.73 -1.93
CA ALA A 38 -1.91 -8.91 -1.03
C ALA A 38 -0.63 -8.24 -1.53
N GLU A 39 -0.37 -8.28 -2.84
CA GLU A 39 0.83 -7.67 -3.44
C GLU A 39 0.77 -6.13 -3.48
N SER A 40 -0.44 -5.54 -3.45
CA SER A 40 -0.60 -4.09 -3.55
C SER A 40 -0.68 -3.37 -2.20
N ILE A 41 -1.03 -4.07 -1.12
CA ILE A 41 -1.36 -3.42 0.16
C ILE A 41 -0.18 -2.66 0.76
N ASP A 42 1.02 -3.25 0.81
CA ASP A 42 2.21 -2.61 1.40
C ASP A 42 2.54 -1.27 0.73
N ARG A 43 2.42 -1.23 -0.61
CA ARG A 43 2.65 -0.01 -1.38
C ARG A 43 1.59 1.04 -1.08
N LEU A 44 0.32 0.65 -1.02
CA LEU A 44 -0.78 1.57 -0.72
C LEU A 44 -0.62 2.14 0.69
N GLU A 45 -0.32 1.30 1.68
CA GLU A 45 -0.08 1.73 3.06
C GLU A 45 1.08 2.73 3.14
N TYR A 46 2.17 2.49 2.39
CA TYR A 46 3.29 3.42 2.33
C TYR A 46 2.91 4.76 1.70
N GLU A 47 2.28 4.74 0.52
CA GLU A 47 1.90 5.96 -0.21
C GLU A 47 0.93 6.82 0.63
N TYR A 48 -0.14 6.22 1.15
CA TYR A 48 -1.11 6.94 1.98
C TYR A 48 -0.53 7.34 3.35
N GLY A 49 0.37 6.52 3.93
CA GLY A 49 1.07 6.86 5.16
C GLY A 49 1.97 8.10 4.99
N LEU A 50 2.68 8.22 3.86
CA LEU A 50 3.45 9.42 3.54
C LEU A 50 2.55 10.65 3.35
N MET A 51 1.45 10.51 2.62
CA MET A 51 0.50 11.61 2.44
C MET A 51 -0.05 12.09 3.79
N GLN A 52 -0.40 11.16 4.68
CA GLN A 52 -0.86 11.49 6.02
C GLN A 52 0.22 12.24 6.83
N LYS A 53 1.47 11.78 6.79
CA LYS A 53 2.60 12.48 7.45
C LYS A 53 2.79 13.91 6.94
N VAL A 54 2.66 14.12 5.63
CA VAL A 54 2.74 15.46 5.03
C VAL A 54 1.60 16.35 5.54
N GLU A 55 0.38 15.83 5.62
CA GLU A 55 -0.76 16.58 6.14
C GLU A 55 -0.62 16.89 7.64
N ASP A 56 -0.10 15.95 8.44
CA ASP A 56 0.18 16.17 9.86
C ASP A 56 1.28 17.20 10.09
N TRP A 57 2.33 17.19 9.26
CA TRP A 57 3.35 18.23 9.25
C TRP A 57 2.77 19.60 8.90
N ARG A 58 1.99 19.71 7.81
CA ARG A 58 1.33 20.97 7.41
C ARG A 58 0.39 21.51 8.48
N ALA A 59 -0.26 20.62 9.22
CA ALA A 59 -1.17 20.98 10.30
C ALA A 59 -0.49 21.22 11.65
N GLY A 60 0.85 21.14 11.73
CA GLY A 60 1.61 21.32 12.97
C GLY A 60 1.39 20.22 14.00
N ARG A 61 0.92 19.04 13.59
CA ARG A 61 0.69 17.86 14.44
C ARG A 61 1.86 16.90 14.47
N LEU A 62 2.86 17.10 13.61
CA LEU A 62 4.08 16.31 13.58
C LEU A 62 5.22 17.11 14.22
N GLU A 63 5.84 16.55 15.25
CA GLU A 63 7.10 17.10 15.78
C GLU A 63 8.20 16.94 14.72
N THR A 64 8.91 18.03 14.43
CA THR A 64 10.01 18.04 13.48
C THR A 64 11.23 18.70 14.10
N VAL A 65 12.40 18.17 13.82
CA VAL A 65 13.70 18.80 14.11
C VAL A 65 14.27 19.40 12.83
N SER A 66 15.09 20.43 12.98
CA SER A 66 15.90 20.96 11.89
C SER A 66 17.02 19.98 11.50
N LEU A 67 17.62 20.19 10.33
CA LEU A 67 18.76 19.39 9.88
C LEU A 67 19.95 19.56 10.84
N ASP A 68 20.27 20.80 11.23
CA ASP A 68 21.36 21.12 12.16
C ASP A 68 21.19 20.41 13.51
N GLU A 69 19.97 20.40 14.08
CA GLU A 69 19.67 19.67 15.32
C GLU A 69 19.87 18.15 15.17
N LEU A 70 19.51 17.59 14.02
CA LEU A 70 19.67 16.17 13.73
C LEU A 70 21.13 15.78 13.50
N GLU A 71 21.91 16.61 12.79
CA GLU A 71 23.33 16.37 12.52
C GLU A 71 24.17 16.42 13.80
N ALA A 72 23.84 17.35 14.71
CA ALA A 72 24.44 17.43 16.03
C ALA A 72 24.12 16.19 16.88
N ASP A 73 22.86 15.70 16.87
CA ASP A 73 22.46 14.49 17.61
C ASP A 73 23.13 13.22 17.07
N LEU A 74 23.29 13.11 15.75
CA LEU A 74 23.94 11.98 15.10
C LEU A 74 25.48 12.06 15.09
N GLY A 75 26.06 13.21 15.47
CA GLY A 75 27.51 13.43 15.49
C GLY A 75 28.15 13.42 14.10
N VAL A 76 27.39 13.80 13.07
CA VAL A 76 27.82 13.80 11.66
C VAL A 76 28.05 15.21 11.10
N GLU A 77 28.37 16.17 11.97
CA GLU A 77 28.57 17.58 11.62
C GLU A 77 29.52 17.74 10.43
N GLY A 78 29.04 18.36 9.35
CA GLY A 78 29.76 18.57 8.08
C GLY A 78 29.44 19.89 7.41
#